data_AF-A0A7V8XNZ0-F1
#
_entry.id   AF-A0A7V8XNZ0-F1
#
_cell.length_a   1.000
_cell.length_b   1.000
_cell.length_c   1.000
_cell.angle_alpha   90.00
_cell.angle_beta   90.00
_cell.angle_gamma   90.00
#
_symmetry.space_group_name_H-M   'P 1'
#
loop_
_entity.id
_entity.type
_entity.pdbx_description
1 polymer ?
#
loop_
_entity_poly.entity_id
_entity_poly.type
_entity_poly.pdbx_seq_one_letter_code
_entity_poly.pdbx_strand_id
1 'polypeptide(L)'
;MKVLASNASSGYATLLLDVAPGVRFPAHHHGGDEQCYVVSGSMYTLGRRLGPGDFLHAVAGTNHSELWTDEGARVILIVPEDDVPV
;
A
#
# COMPACT_ATOMS: atom_id res chain seq x y z
N MET A 1 0.46 7.80 -9.33
CA MET A 1 -0.36 7.90 -8.11
C MET A 1 -1.51 8.87 -8.34
N LYS A 2 -2.69 8.60 -7.77
CA LYS A 2 -3.83 9.53 -7.71
C LYS A 2 -4.40 9.56 -6.30
N VAL A 3 -4.56 10.74 -5.71
CA VAL A 3 -5.32 10.91 -4.46
C VAL A 3 -6.81 10.81 -4.78
N LEU A 4 -7.51 9.90 -4.12
CA LEU A 4 -8.95 9.69 -4.26
C LEU A 4 -9.75 10.45 -3.19
N ALA A 5 -9.22 10.49 -1.96
CA ALA A 5 -9.80 11.23 -0.85
C ALA A 5 -8.71 11.66 0.14
N SER A 6 -8.92 12.79 0.80
CA SER A 6 -8.18 13.24 1.99
C SER A 6 -9.19 13.44 3.10
N ASN A 7 -8.91 12.89 4.28
CA ASN A 7 -9.75 13.02 5.45
C ASN A 7 -8.95 13.57 6.62
N ALA A 8 -8.87 14.89 6.67
CA ALA A 8 -8.19 15.63 7.73
C ALA A 8 -8.74 15.31 9.14
N SER A 9 -10.00 14.88 9.27
CA SER A 9 -10.56 14.55 10.59
C SER A 9 -10.00 13.26 11.17
N SER A 10 -9.65 12.30 10.33
CA SER A 10 -8.96 11.06 10.74
C SER A 10 -7.44 11.13 10.53
N GLY A 11 -6.95 12.05 9.71
CA GLY A 11 -5.54 12.15 9.31
C GLY A 11 -5.14 11.10 8.27
N TYR A 12 -6.06 10.65 7.41
CA TYR A 12 -5.81 9.59 6.42
C TYR A 12 -6.15 10.04 5.00
N ALA A 13 -5.40 9.50 4.03
CA ALA A 13 -5.68 9.63 2.60
C ALA A 13 -6.00 8.27 1.97
N THR A 14 -6.89 8.27 0.98
CA THR A 14 -7.12 7.14 0.08
C THR A 14 -6.45 7.42 -1.26
N LEU A 15 -5.61 6.50 -1.72
CA LEU A 15 -4.82 6.62 -2.94
C LEU A 15 -5.16 5.49 -3.91
N LEU A 16 -5.09 5.77 -5.21
CA LEU A 16 -4.98 4.77 -6.26
C LEU A 16 -3.54 4.79 -6.78
N LEU A 17 -2.86 3.66 -6.65
CA LEU A 17 -1.48 3.49 -7.08
C LEU A 17 -1.41 2.54 -8.26
N ASP A 18 -0.65 2.95 -9.27
CA ASP A 18 -0.16 2.12 -10.36
C ASP A 18 1.31 1.85 -10.11
N VAL A 19 1.62 0.61 -9.77
CA VAL A 19 2.98 0.14 -9.48
C VAL A 19 3.51 -0.57 -10.72
N ALA A 20 4.64 -0.10 -11.24
CA ALA A 20 5.26 -0.70 -12.41
C ALA A 20 5.85 -2.09 -12.11
N PRO A 21 5.97 -2.98 -13.12
CA PRO A 21 6.68 -4.25 -12.97
C PRO A 21 8.10 -4.09 -12.42
N GLY A 22 8.52 -4.98 -11.53
CA GLY A 22 9.85 -5.02 -10.94
C GLY A 22 10.10 -4.00 -9.81
N VAL A 23 9.12 -3.16 -9.47
CA VAL A 23 9.27 -2.20 -8.37
C VAL A 23 9.38 -2.93 -7.03
N ARG A 24 10.37 -2.50 -6.24
CA ARG A 24 10.61 -2.94 -4.86
C ARG A 24 10.50 -1.74 -3.93
N PHE A 25 9.77 -1.92 -2.84
CA PHE A 25 9.62 -0.95 -1.77
C PHE A 25 10.48 -1.40 -0.59
N PRO A 26 11.30 -0.50 -0.03
CA PRO A 26 12.13 -0.84 1.12
C PRO A 26 11.25 -1.18 2.33
N ALA A 27 11.83 -1.94 3.26
CA ALA A 27 11.23 -2.15 4.56
C ALA A 27 11.01 -0.79 5.26
N HIS A 28 9.85 -0.63 5.89
CA HIS A 28 9.43 0.62 6.53
C HIS A 28 8.60 0.35 7.79
N HIS A 29 8.43 1.39 8.60
CA HIS A 29 7.65 1.36 9.82
C HIS A 29 6.31 2.03 9.62
N HIS A 30 5.24 1.44 10.15
CA HIS A 30 3.88 1.97 10.06
C HIS A 30 3.60 2.90 11.24
N GLY A 31 3.64 4.22 11.01
CA GLY A 31 3.29 5.22 12.04
C GLY A 31 1.79 5.25 12.37
N GLY A 32 0.95 4.90 11.39
CA GLY A 32 -0.47 4.63 11.53
C GLY A 32 -0.86 3.35 10.81
N ASP A 33 -2.16 3.04 10.74
CA ASP A 33 -2.63 1.85 10.03
C ASP A 33 -2.45 2.03 8.51
N GLU A 34 -1.94 1.00 7.81
CA GLU A 34 -1.94 0.98 6.35
C GLU A 34 -2.87 -0.14 5.85
N GLN A 35 -3.74 0.20 4.91
CA GLN A 35 -4.64 -0.76 4.28
C GLN A 35 -4.41 -0.78 2.78
N CYS A 36 -4.25 -1.97 2.21
CA CYS A 36 -3.97 -2.16 0.79
C CYS A 36 -4.94 -3.18 0.20
N TYR A 37 -5.68 -2.78 -0.82
CA TYR A 37 -6.55 -3.65 -1.61
C TYR A 37 -6.02 -3.77 -3.03
N VAL A 38 -5.81 -5.00 -3.51
CA VAL A 38 -5.30 -5.23 -4.86
C VAL A 38 -6.46 -5.21 -5.87
N VAL A 39 -6.39 -4.28 -6.82
CA VAL A 39 -7.37 -4.12 -7.90
C VAL A 39 -7.00 -4.97 -9.11
N SER A 40 -5.73 -4.96 -9.51
CA SER A 40 -5.20 -5.77 -10.62
C SER A 40 -3.71 -6.06 -10.45
N GLY A 41 -3.18 -7.09 -11.12
CA GLY A 41 -1.78 -7.51 -10.99
C GLY A 41 -1.52 -8.21 -9.65
N SER A 42 -0.30 -8.09 -9.10
CA SER A 42 0.02 -8.69 -7.81
C SER A 42 1.09 -7.97 -7.01
N MET A 43 1.02 -8.11 -5.68
CA MET A 43 2.02 -7.64 -4.73
C MET A 43 2.57 -8.82 -3.93
N TYR A 44 3.86 -8.85 -3.71
CA TYR A 44 4.53 -9.81 -2.82
C TYR A 44 4.90 -9.10 -1.53
N THR A 45 4.52 -9.70 -0.41
CA THR A 45 4.67 -9.12 0.92
C THR A 45 4.55 -10.22 1.97
N LEU A 46 5.30 -10.12 3.07
CA LEU A 46 5.25 -11.08 4.18
C LEU A 46 5.36 -12.56 3.75
N GLY A 47 6.15 -12.82 2.69
CA GLY A 47 6.32 -14.16 2.12
C GLY A 47 5.10 -14.70 1.35
N ARG A 48 4.15 -13.84 1.00
CA ARG A 48 2.90 -14.19 0.31
C ARG A 48 2.74 -13.35 -0.95
N ARG A 49 2.02 -13.89 -1.94
CA ARG A 49 1.57 -13.16 -3.11
C ARG A 49 0.10 -12.79 -2.93
N LEU A 50 -0.21 -11.50 -2.99
CA LEU A 50 -1.56 -10.94 -2.99
C LEU A 50 -1.96 -10.61 -4.43
N GLY A 51 -3.11 -11.11 -4.85
CA GLY A 51 -3.72 -10.86 -6.16
C GLY A 51 -5.04 -10.09 -6.07
N PRO A 52 -5.75 -9.90 -7.19
CA PRO A 52 -6.97 -9.09 -7.21
C PRO A 52 -8.02 -9.60 -6.22
N GLY A 53 -8.53 -8.71 -5.37
CA GLY A 53 -9.46 -9.06 -4.30
C GLY A 53 -8.81 -9.31 -2.94
N ASP A 54 -7.49 -9.55 -2.90
CA ASP A 54 -6.78 -9.68 -1.64
C ASP A 54 -6.61 -8.33 -0.96
N PHE A 55 -6.60 -8.38 0.37
CA PHE A 55 -6.50 -7.22 1.25
C PHE A 55 -5.43 -7.45 2.30
N LEU A 56 -4.63 -6.41 2.55
CA LEU A 56 -3.66 -6.36 3.64
C LEU A 56 -4.04 -5.20 4.56
N HIS A 57 -4.00 -5.46 5.87
CA HIS A 57 -4.05 -4.44 6.90
C HIS A 57 -2.79 -4.55 7.74
N ALA A 58 -1.90 -3.57 7.62
CA ALA A 58 -0.75 -3.41 8.48
C ALA A 58 -1.13 -2.46 9.63
N VAL A 59 -1.04 -2.97 10.86
CA VAL A 59 -1.44 -2.23 12.06
C VAL A 59 -0.35 -1.24 12.44
N ALA A 60 -0.73 -0.08 12.96
CA ALA A 60 0.17 0.91 13.51
C ALA A 60 1.20 0.30 14.49
N GLY A 61 2.45 0.76 14.39
CA GLY A 61 3.58 0.30 15.20
C GLY A 61 4.24 -0.99 14.70
N THR A 62 3.75 -1.60 13.61
CA THR A 62 4.40 -2.76 12.99
C THR A 62 5.48 -2.34 11.99
N ASN A 63 6.45 -3.24 11.75
CA ASN A 63 7.43 -3.07 10.68
C ASN A 63 7.03 -3.93 9.49
N HIS A 64 6.99 -3.31 8.32
CA HIS A 64 6.78 -3.99 7.06
C HIS A 64 8.13 -4.46 6.51
N SER A 65 8.24 -5.75 6.20
CA SER A 65 9.36 -6.26 5.40
C SER A 65 9.33 -5.73 3.96
N GLU A 66 10.33 -6.06 3.16
CA GLU A 66 10.31 -5.72 1.73
C GLU A 66 9.00 -6.15 1.06
N LEU A 67 8.52 -5.29 0.17
CA LEU A 67 7.30 -5.38 -0.62
C LEU A 67 7.68 -5.21 -2.09
N TRP A 68 7.17 -6.03 -3.01
CA TRP A 68 7.53 -5.90 -4.43
C TRP A 68 6.44 -6.40 -5.37
N THR A 69 6.63 -6.17 -6.67
CA THR A 69 5.80 -6.75 -7.72
C THR A 69 6.65 -7.19 -8.90
N ASP A 70 6.35 -8.34 -9.48
CA ASP A 70 7.03 -8.83 -10.69
C ASP A 70 6.33 -8.33 -11.96
N GLU A 71 4.99 -8.29 -11.96
CA GLU A 71 4.16 -7.99 -13.14
C GLU A 71 3.51 -6.60 -13.11
N GLY A 72 3.75 -5.84 -12.04
CA GLY A 72 3.04 -4.60 -11.75
C GLY A 72 1.74 -4.86 -10.99
N ALA A 73 1.18 -3.79 -10.44
CA ALA A 73 -0.09 -3.86 -9.73
C ALA A 73 -0.83 -2.53 -9.78
N ARG A 74 -2.15 -2.61 -9.68
CA ARG A 74 -2.99 -1.49 -9.27
C ARG A 74 -3.55 -1.78 -7.91
N VAL A 75 -3.36 -0.86 -6.96
CA VAL A 75 -3.85 -1.01 -5.59
C VAL A 75 -4.59 0.24 -5.13
N ILE A 76 -5.58 0.04 -4.27
CA ILE A 76 -6.12 1.12 -3.44
C ILE A 76 -5.37 1.06 -2.11
N LEU A 77 -4.81 2.18 -1.71
CA LEU A 77 -4.09 2.33 -0.45
C LEU A 77 -4.83 3.32 0.45
N ILE A 78 -4.94 3.01 1.74
CA ILE A 78 -5.37 3.95 2.77
C ILE A 78 -4.21 4.06 3.76
N VAL A 79 -3.68 5.26 3.91
CA VAL A 79 -2.47 5.55 4.70
C VAL A 79 -2.62 6.86 5.47
N PRO A 80 -1.84 7.07 6.54
CA PRO A 80 -1.70 8.38 7.15
C PRO A 80 -1.37 9.45 6.10
N GLU A 81 -1.91 10.66 6.24
CA GLU A 81 -1.64 11.76 5.29
C GLU A 81 -0.15 12.09 5.20
N ASP A 82 0.59 11.95 6.29
CA ASP A 82 2.04 12.18 6.36
C ASP A 82 2.86 11.13 5.58
N ASP A 83 2.26 9.96 5.31
CA ASP A 83 2.89 8.87 4.56
C ASP A 83 2.54 8.89 3.07
N VAL A 84 1.77 9.88 2.61
CA VAL A 84 1.48 10.04 1.17
C VAL A 84 2.79 10.29 0.42
N PRO A 85 3.18 9.43 -0.54
CA PRO A 85 4.42 9.62 -1.29
C PRO A 85 4.40 10.94 -2.06
N VAL A 86 5.48 11.72 -1.97
CA VAL A 86 5.66 12.96 -2.75
C VAL A 86 6.04 12.70 -4.21
#